data_AF-A0A2N0HI80-F1
#
_entry.id   AF-A0A2N0HI80-F1
#
_cell.length_a   1.000
_cell.length_b   1.000
_cell.length_c   1.000
_cell.angle_alpha   90.00
_cell.angle_beta   90.00
_cell.angle_gamma   90.00
#
_symmetry.space_group_name_H-M   'P 1'
#
loop_
_entity.id
_entity.type
_entity.pdbx_description
1 polymer ?
#
loop_
_entity_poly.entity_id
_entity_poly.type
_entity_poly.pdbx_seq_one_letter_code
_entity_poly.pdbx_strand_id
1 'polypeptide(L)'
;MLSVNFIFLRKNKMNQRDKIIKEIRGESLGETNIQSLSDELFQNEVLRPILKLQNDLFIASFLNYISKYKRDFYTRTVENKLSIIENAIQKDIKFRNALKGMIIGLFTTEEYALYIKNSSSLNKRMMNLLIDRLKSQVQLFDVES
;
A
#
# COMPACT_ATOMS: atom_id res chain seq x y z
N MET A 1 -16.57 -33.45 13.60
CA MET A 1 -15.21 -33.58 14.18
C MET A 1 -14.10 -33.09 13.24
N LEU A 2 -14.16 -33.37 11.92
CA LEU A 2 -13.24 -32.83 10.91
C LEU A 2 -13.28 -31.28 10.76
N SER A 3 -14.44 -30.67 10.95
CA SER A 3 -14.66 -29.22 10.80
C SER A 3 -14.01 -28.36 11.89
N VAL A 4 -13.90 -28.88 13.12
CA VAL A 4 -13.30 -28.14 14.25
C VAL A 4 -11.77 -28.08 14.12
N ASN A 5 -11.14 -29.20 13.71
CA ASN A 5 -9.69 -29.25 13.45
C ASN A 5 -9.30 -28.36 12.26
N PHE A 6 -10.14 -28.28 11.22
CA PHE A 6 -9.88 -27.41 10.08
C PHE A 6 -9.93 -25.92 10.46
N ILE A 7 -10.90 -25.51 11.29
CA ILE A 7 -10.99 -24.13 11.78
C ILE A 7 -9.81 -23.79 12.72
N PHE A 8 -9.41 -24.72 13.58
CA PHE A 8 -8.26 -24.55 14.48
C PHE A 8 -6.93 -24.40 13.72
N LEU A 9 -6.67 -25.27 12.76
CA LEU A 9 -5.51 -25.19 11.87
C LEU A 9 -5.49 -23.88 11.05
N ARG A 10 -6.67 -23.41 10.62
CA ARG A 10 -6.81 -22.15 9.87
C ARG A 10 -6.54 -20.91 10.74
N LYS A 11 -7.03 -20.90 11.99
CA LYS A 11 -6.70 -19.84 12.97
C LYS A 11 -5.20 -19.78 13.26
N ASN A 12 -4.55 -20.93 13.43
CA ASN A 12 -3.09 -20.98 13.67
C ASN A 12 -2.27 -20.52 12.45
N LYS A 13 -2.65 -20.92 11.23
CA LYS A 13 -1.93 -20.52 10.01
C LYS A 13 -2.12 -19.03 9.66
N MET A 14 -3.31 -18.48 9.89
CA MET A 14 -3.57 -17.03 9.77
C MET A 14 -2.72 -16.23 10.77
N ASN A 15 -2.53 -16.75 11.99
CA ASN A 15 -1.66 -16.14 12.99
C ASN A 15 -0.17 -16.12 12.54
N GLN A 16 0.31 -17.18 11.88
CA GLN A 16 1.69 -17.22 11.37
C GLN A 16 1.95 -16.16 10.27
N ARG A 17 1.02 -15.99 9.32
CA ARG A 17 1.15 -14.94 8.29
C ARG A 17 1.22 -13.56 8.92
N ASP A 18 0.30 -13.28 9.84
CA ASP A 18 0.19 -11.95 10.45
C ASP A 18 1.43 -11.61 11.28
N LYS A 19 2.05 -12.60 11.95
CA LYS A 19 3.36 -12.47 12.60
C LYS A 19 4.47 -12.11 11.62
N ILE A 20 4.62 -12.89 10.54
CA ILE A 20 5.64 -12.64 9.50
C ILE A 20 5.48 -11.25 8.90
N ILE A 21 4.25 -10.82 8.65
CA ILE A 21 3.97 -9.48 8.12
C ILE A 21 4.40 -8.39 9.09
N LYS A 22 4.12 -8.54 10.39
CA LYS A 22 4.57 -7.58 11.40
C LYS A 22 6.10 -7.54 11.49
N GLU A 23 6.76 -8.69 11.42
CA GLU A 23 8.23 -8.80 11.41
C GLU A 23 8.85 -8.11 10.19
N ILE A 24 8.37 -8.41 8.98
CA ILE A 24 8.93 -7.87 7.73
C ILE A 24 8.75 -6.34 7.62
N ARG A 25 7.70 -5.78 8.23
CA ARG A 25 7.48 -4.32 8.24
C ARG A 25 8.45 -3.57 9.17
N GLY A 26 9.08 -4.26 10.12
CA GLY A 26 9.85 -3.67 11.22
C GLY A 26 8.97 -3.26 12.40
N GLU A 27 9.53 -3.27 13.60
CA GLU A 27 8.81 -2.96 14.84
C GLU A 27 8.18 -1.56 14.78
N SER A 28 6.87 -1.55 15.02
CA SER A 28 6.09 -0.39 15.47
C SER A 28 6.71 0.13 16.76
N LEU A 29 7.22 1.36 16.75
CA LEU A 29 7.61 2.06 17.97
C LEU A 29 6.34 2.44 18.74
N GLY A 30 5.82 1.52 19.56
CA GLY A 30 4.79 1.85 20.53
C GLY A 30 3.90 0.68 20.93
N GLU A 31 4.12 0.13 22.14
CA GLU A 31 3.06 -0.58 22.86
C GLU A 31 1.87 0.38 23.04
N THR A 32 0.83 0.28 22.23
CA THR A 32 -0.38 1.08 22.47
C THR A 32 -1.67 0.31 22.19
N ASN A 33 -2.33 0.01 23.30
CA ASN A 33 -3.74 -0.32 23.52
C ASN A 33 -4.66 -0.27 22.28
N ILE A 34 -4.95 -1.46 21.74
CA ILE A 34 -5.75 -1.68 20.53
C ILE A 34 -7.24 -1.61 20.89
N GLN A 35 -7.83 -0.42 20.99
CA GLN A 35 -9.30 -0.34 21.02
C GLN A 35 -9.93 0.85 20.28
N SER A 36 -9.14 1.82 19.81
CA SER A 36 -9.61 2.82 18.83
C SER A 36 -8.41 3.47 18.14
N LEU A 37 -7.82 2.79 17.16
CA LEU A 37 -6.76 3.41 16.36
C LEU A 37 -7.39 4.56 15.56
N SER A 38 -6.97 5.79 15.83
CA SER A 38 -7.32 6.93 14.99
C SER A 38 -6.80 6.68 13.56
N ASP A 39 -7.39 7.34 12.56
CA ASP A 39 -6.92 7.27 11.17
C ASP A 39 -5.42 7.65 11.07
N GLU A 40 -4.91 8.46 11.99
CA GLU A 40 -3.49 8.81 12.12
C GLU A 40 -2.63 7.66 12.62
N LEU A 41 -3.06 6.94 13.66
CA LEU A 41 -2.34 5.76 14.14
C LEU A 41 -2.34 4.66 13.07
N PHE A 42 -3.49 4.40 12.41
CA PHE A 42 -3.53 3.43 11.31
C PHE A 42 -2.60 3.84 10.16
N GLN A 43 -2.50 5.14 9.88
CA GLN A 43 -1.52 5.62 8.90
C GLN A 43 -0.08 5.30 9.31
N ASN A 44 0.30 5.64 10.54
CA ASN A 44 1.70 5.60 10.95
C ASN A 44 2.17 4.17 11.25
N GLU A 45 1.31 3.32 11.81
CA GLU A 45 1.64 1.95 12.20
C GLU A 45 1.40 0.91 11.10
N VAL A 46 0.50 1.21 10.15
CA VAL A 46 0.11 0.24 9.11
C VAL A 46 0.47 0.74 7.72
N LEU A 47 -0.07 1.89 7.30
CA LEU A 47 0.09 2.34 5.91
C LEU A 47 1.54 2.73 5.59
N ARG A 48 2.19 3.54 6.43
CA ARG A 48 3.56 4.01 6.17
C ARG A 48 4.58 2.86 6.11
N PRO A 49 4.58 1.88 7.04
CA PRO A 49 5.48 0.73 6.98
C PRO A 49 5.25 -0.11 5.73
N ILE A 50 3.99 -0.39 5.36
CA ILE A 50 3.68 -1.13 4.13
C ILE A 50 4.16 -0.37 2.89
N LEU A 51 3.91 0.93 2.84
CA LEU A 51 4.34 1.76 1.70
C LEU A 51 5.85 1.84 1.57
N LYS A 52 6.59 1.79 2.69
CA LYS A 52 8.04 1.74 2.70
C LYS A 52 8.56 0.36 2.25
N LEU A 53 7.96 -0.70 2.79
CA LEU A 53 8.33 -2.08 2.45
C LEU A 53 8.14 -2.39 0.96
N GLN A 54 7.03 -1.93 0.37
CA GLN A 54 6.68 -2.20 -1.03
C GLN A 54 7.22 -1.16 -2.02
N ASN A 55 8.10 -0.25 -1.58
CA ASN A 55 8.57 0.90 -2.36
C ASN A 55 9.03 0.50 -3.78
N ASP A 56 9.94 -0.46 -3.86
CA ASP A 56 10.58 -0.86 -5.12
C ASP A 56 9.57 -1.51 -6.06
N LEU A 57 8.60 -2.26 -5.52
CA LEU A 57 7.51 -2.84 -6.31
C LEU A 57 6.58 -1.76 -6.87
N PHE A 58 6.31 -0.68 -6.12
CA PHE A 58 5.50 0.44 -6.63
C PHE A 58 6.21 1.21 -7.73
N ILE A 59 7.53 1.43 -7.59
CA ILE A 59 8.35 2.04 -8.64
C ILE A 59 8.28 1.18 -9.91
N ALA A 60 8.56 -0.12 -9.82
CA ALA A 60 8.50 -1.04 -10.96
C ALA A 60 7.10 -1.12 -11.60
N SER A 61 6.04 -1.13 -10.78
CA SER A 61 4.65 -1.10 -11.24
C SER A 61 4.33 0.17 -12.02
N PHE A 62 4.82 1.33 -11.56
CA PHE A 62 4.62 2.61 -12.24
C PHE A 62 5.46 2.73 -13.52
N LEU A 63 6.69 2.23 -13.53
CA LEU A 63 7.53 2.14 -14.75
C LEU A 63 6.83 1.33 -15.85
N ASN A 64 6.27 0.17 -15.49
CA ASN A 64 5.46 -0.63 -16.40
C ASN A 64 4.17 0.09 -16.86
N TYR A 65 3.56 0.90 -15.98
CA TYR A 65 2.40 1.70 -16.35
C TYR A 65 2.75 2.76 -17.41
N ILE A 66 3.83 3.52 -17.20
CA ILE A 66 4.22 4.59 -18.12
C ILE A 66 4.70 4.03 -19.47
N SER A 67 5.45 2.92 -19.49
CA SER A 67 5.92 2.31 -20.74
C SER A 67 4.75 1.86 -21.63
N LYS A 68 3.66 1.38 -21.02
CA LYS A 68 2.48 0.90 -21.73
C LYS A 68 1.52 2.00 -22.16
N TYR A 69 1.32 3.03 -21.33
CA TYR A 69 0.23 3.99 -21.51
C TYR A 69 0.66 5.46 -21.63
N LYS A 70 1.92 5.80 -21.36
CA LYS A 70 2.46 7.17 -21.30
C LYS A 70 3.86 7.25 -21.91
N ARG A 71 4.02 6.88 -23.18
CA ARG A 71 5.33 6.81 -23.86
C ARG A 71 6.09 8.13 -23.92
N ASP A 72 5.37 9.24 -23.89
CA ASP A 72 5.89 10.60 -23.87
C ASP A 72 6.26 11.10 -22.46
N PHE A 73 6.14 10.25 -21.42
CA PHE A 73 6.48 10.59 -20.04
C PHE A 73 7.92 11.10 -19.93
N TYR A 74 8.87 10.42 -20.57
CA TYR A 74 10.30 10.72 -20.45
C TYR A 74 10.68 12.12 -20.97
N THR A 75 9.96 12.63 -21.97
CA THR A 75 10.20 13.95 -22.56
C THR A 75 9.47 15.09 -21.84
N ARG A 76 8.69 14.79 -20.79
CA ARG A 76 7.89 15.78 -20.07
C ARG A 76 8.71 16.50 -18.99
N THR A 77 8.33 17.73 -18.68
CA THR A 77 8.88 18.47 -17.53
C THR A 77 8.54 17.76 -16.21
N VAL A 78 9.28 18.07 -15.15
CA VAL A 78 9.06 17.49 -13.81
C VAL A 78 7.62 17.74 -13.33
N GLU A 79 7.10 18.96 -13.48
CA GLU A 79 5.74 19.32 -13.06
C GLU A 79 4.69 18.47 -13.79
N ASN A 80 4.89 18.25 -15.08
CA ASN A 80 4.02 17.40 -15.88
C ASN A 80 4.11 15.93 -15.44
N LYS A 81 5.31 15.42 -15.12
CA LYS A 81 5.50 14.07 -14.59
C LYS A 81 4.78 13.88 -13.25
N LEU A 82 4.89 14.86 -12.34
CA LEU A 82 4.16 14.85 -11.06
C LEU A 82 2.64 14.81 -11.28
N SER A 83 2.12 15.58 -12.24
CA SER A 83 0.71 15.54 -12.63
C SER A 83 0.31 14.19 -13.24
N ILE A 84 1.17 13.57 -14.05
CA ILE A 84 0.92 12.24 -14.61
C ILE A 84 0.81 11.19 -13.50
N ILE A 85 1.73 11.19 -12.53
CA ILE A 85 1.70 10.27 -11.37
C ILE A 85 0.36 10.38 -10.64
N GLU A 86 -0.04 11.61 -10.31
CA GLU A 86 -1.29 11.86 -9.59
C GLU A 86 -2.51 11.40 -10.39
N ASN A 87 -2.58 11.78 -11.67
CA ASN A 87 -3.70 11.41 -12.54
C ASN A 87 -3.77 9.90 -12.77
N ALA A 88 -2.65 9.20 -12.90
CA ALA A 88 -2.62 7.75 -13.04
C ALA A 88 -3.29 7.08 -11.83
N ILE A 89 -2.98 7.51 -10.61
CA ILE A 89 -3.55 6.90 -9.40
C ILE A 89 -4.98 7.38 -9.15
N GLN A 90 -5.31 8.65 -9.41
CA GLN A 90 -6.64 9.19 -9.13
C GLN A 90 -7.69 8.87 -10.20
N LYS A 91 -7.30 8.74 -11.48
CA LYS A 91 -8.26 8.59 -12.60
C LYS A 91 -8.26 7.21 -13.21
N ASP A 92 -7.15 6.48 -13.20
CA ASP A 92 -7.10 5.11 -13.70
C ASP A 92 -7.57 4.12 -12.62
N ILE A 93 -8.84 3.73 -12.69
CA ILE A 93 -9.47 2.83 -11.72
C ILE A 93 -8.77 1.47 -11.67
N LYS A 94 -8.31 0.95 -12.82
CA LYS A 94 -7.67 -0.37 -12.89
C LYS A 94 -6.32 -0.34 -12.21
N PHE A 95 -5.49 0.65 -12.55
CA PHE A 95 -4.18 0.81 -11.92
C PHE A 95 -4.29 1.11 -10.43
N ARG A 96 -5.19 2.03 -10.04
CA ARG A 96 -5.47 2.34 -8.63
C ARG A 96 -5.87 1.09 -7.83
N ASN A 97 -6.77 0.28 -8.36
CA ASN A 97 -7.23 -0.92 -7.65
C ASN A 97 -6.13 -1.98 -7.54
N ALA A 98 -5.24 -2.10 -8.52
CA ALA A 98 -4.07 -2.96 -8.43
C ALA A 98 -3.15 -2.52 -7.27
N LEU A 99 -2.79 -1.23 -7.22
CA LEU A 99 -1.96 -0.66 -6.15
C LEU A 99 -2.62 -0.79 -4.76
N LYS A 100 -3.92 -0.49 -4.67
CA LYS A 100 -4.71 -0.70 -3.45
C LYS A 100 -4.67 -2.15 -2.99
N GLY A 101 -4.78 -3.11 -3.91
CA GLY A 101 -4.67 -4.53 -3.64
C GLY A 101 -3.28 -4.94 -3.11
N MET A 102 -2.20 -4.38 -3.65
CA MET A 102 -0.83 -4.62 -3.17
C MET A 102 -0.65 -4.16 -1.71
N ILE A 103 -1.30 -3.06 -1.32
CA ILE A 103 -1.25 -2.54 0.04
C ILE A 103 -2.12 -3.37 0.99
N ILE A 104 -3.41 -3.57 0.66
CA ILE A 104 -4.35 -4.33 1.49
C ILE A 104 -3.90 -5.80 1.64
N GLY A 105 -3.28 -6.36 0.60
CA GLY A 105 -2.74 -7.71 0.61
C GLY A 105 -1.66 -7.94 1.66
N LEU A 106 -1.12 -6.87 2.24
CA LEU A 106 -0.21 -6.94 3.36
C LEU A 106 -0.85 -6.69 4.72
N PHE A 107 -2.13 -6.33 4.85
CA PHE A 107 -2.77 -6.15 6.18
C PHE A 107 -2.80 -7.45 6.99
N THR A 108 -2.71 -7.34 8.31
CA THR A 108 -3.12 -8.43 9.21
C THR A 108 -4.65 -8.55 9.23
N THR A 109 -5.16 -9.67 9.74
CA THR A 109 -6.60 -9.87 9.87
C THR A 109 -7.26 -8.86 10.81
N GLU A 110 -6.56 -8.45 11.88
CA GLU A 110 -6.98 -7.39 12.81
C GLU A 110 -7.02 -6.01 12.13
N GLU A 111 -5.96 -5.65 11.41
CA GLU A 111 -5.87 -4.39 10.67
C GLU A 111 -6.94 -4.30 9.58
N TYR A 112 -7.22 -5.41 8.90
CA TYR A 112 -8.29 -5.47 7.91
C TYR A 112 -9.66 -5.24 8.55
N ALA A 113 -9.91 -5.83 9.73
CA ALA A 113 -11.15 -5.63 10.47
C ALA A 113 -11.34 -4.17 10.92
N LEU A 114 -10.25 -3.44 11.20
CA LEU A 114 -10.29 -2.00 11.45
C LEU A 114 -10.51 -1.21 10.15
N TYR A 115 -9.79 -1.57 9.10
CA TYR A 115 -9.88 -0.91 7.80
C TYR A 115 -11.30 -0.91 7.24
N ILE A 116 -12.03 -2.02 7.32
CA ILE A 116 -13.40 -2.10 6.78
C ILE A 116 -14.39 -1.17 7.48
N LYS A 117 -14.12 -0.75 8.72
CA LYS A 117 -14.97 0.20 9.46
C LYS A 117 -14.88 1.62 8.89
N ASN A 118 -13.70 2.04 8.44
CA ASN A 118 -13.41 3.40 7.96
C ASN A 118 -12.84 3.42 6.52
N SER A 119 -13.19 2.43 5.69
CA SER A 119 -12.51 2.16 4.42
C SER A 119 -12.48 3.32 3.44
N SER A 120 -13.53 4.16 3.38
CA SER A 120 -13.57 5.34 2.51
C SER A 120 -12.48 6.38 2.87
N SER A 121 -12.35 6.70 4.17
CA SER A 121 -11.33 7.64 4.67
C SER A 121 -9.92 7.08 4.46
N LEU A 122 -9.72 5.82 4.87
CA LEU A 122 -8.42 5.16 4.79
C LEU A 122 -7.97 4.95 3.34
N ASN A 123 -8.88 4.67 2.40
CA ASN A 123 -8.53 4.57 0.99
C ASN A 123 -8.02 5.89 0.41
N LYS A 124 -8.69 7.01 0.73
CA LYS A 124 -8.22 8.34 0.29
C LYS A 124 -6.82 8.62 0.84
N ARG A 125 -6.62 8.40 2.14
CA ARG A 125 -5.34 8.63 2.82
C ARG A 125 -4.23 7.72 2.26
N MET A 126 -4.53 6.44 2.06
CA MET A 126 -3.61 5.46 1.46
C MET A 126 -3.16 5.88 0.06
N MET A 127 -4.08 6.31 -0.81
CA MET A 127 -3.72 6.72 -2.17
C MET A 127 -2.93 8.03 -2.18
N ASN A 128 -3.25 8.98 -1.32
CA ASN A 128 -2.47 10.22 -1.20
C ASN A 128 -1.03 9.94 -0.77
N LEU A 129 -0.83 9.10 0.25
CA LEU A 129 0.51 8.71 0.70
C LEU A 129 1.32 8.00 -0.39
N LEU A 130 0.67 7.17 -1.20
CA LEU A 130 1.32 6.50 -2.33
C LEU A 130 1.71 7.49 -3.44
N ILE A 131 0.82 8.45 -3.76
CA ILE A 131 1.12 9.53 -4.71
C ILE A 131 2.32 10.34 -4.24
N ASP A 132 2.31 10.78 -2.97
CA ASP A 132 3.39 11.58 -2.39
C ASP A 132 4.73 10.82 -2.43
N ARG A 133 4.69 9.51 -2.12
CA ARG A 133 5.87 8.64 -2.21
C ARG A 133 6.45 8.61 -3.63
N LEU A 134 5.63 8.33 -4.65
CA LEU A 134 6.12 8.27 -6.04
C LEU A 134 6.59 9.64 -6.52
N LYS A 135 5.87 10.72 -6.17
CA LYS A 135 6.27 12.10 -6.51
C LYS A 135 7.62 12.47 -5.90
N SER A 136 7.88 12.08 -4.64
CA SER A 136 9.16 12.34 -3.97
C SER A 136 10.35 11.62 -4.62
N GLN A 137 10.08 10.63 -5.46
CA GLN A 137 11.05 9.78 -6.15
C GLN A 137 10.99 9.95 -7.66
N VAL A 138 10.40 11.05 -8.16
CA VAL A 138 10.14 11.25 -9.60
C VAL A 138 11.39 11.10 -10.47
N GLN A 139 12.56 11.46 -9.94
CA GLN A 139 13.85 11.35 -10.63
C GLN A 139 14.23 9.89 -10.98
N LEU A 140 13.73 8.91 -10.23
CA LEU A 140 13.98 7.49 -10.51
C LEU A 140 13.34 7.04 -11.83
N PHE A 141 12.30 7.74 -12.29
CA PHE A 141 11.61 7.41 -13.55
C PHE A 141 12.30 7.95 -14.79
N ASP A 142 13.41 8.69 -14.64
CA ASP A 142 14.18 9.25 -15.76
C ASP A 142 15.38 8.37 -16.14
N VAL A 143 15.79 7.45 -15.26
CA VAL A 143 17.05 6.71 -15.37
C VAL A 143 16.94 5.41 -16.18
N GLU A 144 15.74 4.88 -16.40
CA GLU A 144 15.51 3.64 -17.18
C GLU A 144 15.17 3.87 -18.67
N SER A 145 15.73 4.93 -19.28
CA SER A 145 15.59 5.19 -20.73
C SER A 145 16.67 4.48 -21.54
#